data_AF-A0A8S0TLR8-F1
#
_entry.id   AF-A0A8S0TLR8-F1
#
_cell.length_a   1.000
_cell.length_b   1.000
_cell.length_c   1.000
_cell.angle_alpha   90.00
_cell.angle_beta   90.00
_cell.angle_gamma   90.00
#
_symmetry.space_group_name_H-M   'P 1'
#
loop_
_entity.id
_entity.type
_entity.pdbx_description
1 polymer ?
#
loop_
_entity_poly.entity_id
_entity_poly.type
_entity_poly.pdbx_seq_one_letter_code
_entity_poly.pdbx_strand_id
1 'polypeptide(L)'
;MDPFELEKGSKSLNTVPKSNLPGTGVNKNMWKQMGNEEKKTAVNEEMIRLNRLPANSSYASHRLRVLDKMLQLLSIQRTTSQDEELELLFTGLHI
;
A
#
# COMPACT_ATOMS: atom_id res chain seq x y z
N MET A 1 26.55 27.53 33.95
CA MET A 1 27.90 27.54 34.54
C MET A 1 27.85 26.64 35.77
N ASP A 2 28.11 25.34 35.75
CA ASP A 2 28.44 24.32 34.75
C ASP A 2 28.50 22.99 35.59
N PRO A 3 28.90 21.81 35.09
CA PRO A 3 28.09 20.86 34.34
C PRO A 3 28.28 19.41 34.89
N PHE A 4 27.67 18.39 34.27
CA PHE A 4 28.07 16.97 34.40
C PHE A 4 28.05 16.31 35.81
N GLU A 5 27.01 15.51 36.08
CA GLU A 5 27.07 14.34 36.98
C GLU A 5 26.42 13.19 36.19
N LEU A 6 27.22 12.46 35.42
CA LEU A 6 27.84 11.17 35.76
C LEU A 6 26.93 9.99 35.41
N GLU A 7 27.19 9.52 34.20
CA GLU A 7 27.06 8.14 33.75
C GLU A 7 27.37 7.10 34.85
N LYS A 8 26.38 6.26 35.17
CA LYS A 8 26.64 4.85 35.47
C LYS A 8 25.59 3.98 34.79
N GLY A 9 26.07 3.20 33.84
CA GLY A 9 25.27 2.37 32.97
C GLY A 9 24.58 1.20 33.67
N SER A 10 23.64 0.62 32.93
CA SER A 10 23.29 -0.80 33.01
C SER A 10 22.74 -1.19 31.65
N LYS A 11 23.49 -2.05 30.96
CA LYS A 11 23.14 -2.67 29.70
C LYS A 11 21.96 -3.61 29.95
N SER A 12 20.87 -3.42 29.22
CA SER A 12 19.98 -4.51 28.84
C SER A 12 19.35 -4.17 27.51
N LEU A 13 19.91 -4.77 26.46
CA LEU A 13 19.36 -4.82 25.13
C LEU A 13 18.06 -5.62 25.20
N ASN A 14 16.94 -4.94 25.45
CA ASN A 14 15.65 -5.47 25.07
C ASN A 14 15.42 -5.05 23.63
N THR A 15 15.80 -5.97 22.73
CA THR A 15 15.35 -5.98 21.34
C THR A 15 13.84 -6.14 21.33
N VAL A 16 13.12 -5.02 21.39
CA VAL A 16 11.72 -4.98 21.00
C VAL A 16 11.70 -5.18 19.48
N PRO A 17 11.01 -6.21 18.96
CA PRO A 17 10.75 -6.30 17.52
C PRO A 17 10.01 -5.02 17.13
N LYS A 18 10.68 -4.18 16.34
CA LYS A 18 10.13 -2.93 15.83
C LYS A 18 8.87 -3.28 15.05
N SER A 19 7.73 -3.07 15.69
CA SER A 19 6.41 -3.26 15.13
C SER A 19 6.32 -2.50 13.82
N ASN A 20 5.76 -3.21 12.85
CA ASN A 20 5.41 -2.74 11.52
C ASN A 20 4.82 -1.32 11.59
N LEU A 21 5.57 -0.35 11.09
CA LEU A 21 4.98 0.92 10.65
C LEU A 21 4.00 0.59 9.51
N PRO A 22 2.76 1.10 9.51
CA PRO A 22 1.88 1.01 8.35
C PRO A 22 2.29 2.10 7.35
N GLY A 23 3.52 2.03 6.87
CA GLY A 23 3.85 2.51 5.54
C GLY A 23 3.52 1.35 4.61
N THR A 24 2.26 1.22 4.21
CA THR A 24 1.73 0.07 3.46
C THR A 24 2.30 0.01 2.04
N GLY A 25 3.60 -0.26 1.92
CA GLY A 25 4.19 -0.80 0.71
C GLY A 25 3.74 -2.24 0.62
N VAL A 26 2.57 -2.46 0.02
CA VAL A 26 2.13 -3.80 -0.35
C VAL A 26 3.29 -4.42 -1.14
N ASN A 27 3.93 -5.44 -0.57
CA ASN A 27 4.99 -6.15 -1.26
C ASN A 27 4.39 -6.64 -2.60
N LYS A 28 5.01 -6.29 -3.74
CA LYS A 28 4.46 -6.56 -5.09
C LYS A 28 4.09 -8.04 -5.28
N ASN A 29 4.79 -8.91 -4.57
CA ASN A 29 4.62 -10.37 -4.56
C ASN A 29 3.32 -10.76 -3.83
N MET A 30 3.00 -10.05 -2.74
CA MET A 30 1.79 -10.25 -1.94
C MET A 30 0.54 -9.88 -2.75
N TRP A 31 0.58 -8.77 -3.50
CA TRP A 31 -0.53 -8.38 -4.39
C TRP A 31 -0.79 -9.40 -5.51
N LYS A 32 0.26 -10.02 -6.07
CA LYS A 32 0.09 -11.08 -7.08
C LYS A 32 -0.57 -12.33 -6.50
N GLN A 33 -0.32 -12.67 -5.24
CA GLN A 33 -0.89 -13.84 -4.56
C GLN A 33 -2.32 -13.62 -4.03
N MET A 34 -2.72 -12.37 -3.83
CA MET A 34 -4.03 -11.98 -3.28
C MET A 34 -5.17 -12.29 -4.26
N GLY A 35 -6.28 -12.85 -3.77
CA GLY A 35 -7.47 -13.12 -4.57
C GLY A 35 -8.18 -11.83 -5.02
N ASN A 36 -9.04 -11.89 -6.05
CA ASN A 36 -9.75 -10.69 -6.53
C ASN A 36 -10.66 -10.06 -5.46
N GLU A 37 -11.40 -10.87 -4.69
CA GLU A 37 -12.26 -10.35 -3.62
C GLU A 37 -11.45 -9.72 -2.48
N GLU A 38 -10.32 -10.32 -2.15
CA GLU A 38 -9.40 -9.81 -1.14
C GLU A 38 -8.78 -8.46 -1.59
N LYS A 39 -8.42 -8.34 -2.87
CA LYS A 39 -7.99 -7.07 -3.49
C LYS A 39 -9.08 -6.01 -3.45
N LYS A 40 -10.34 -6.35 -3.74
CA LYS A 40 -11.48 -5.42 -3.67
C LYS A 40 -11.69 -4.91 -2.24
N THR A 41 -11.61 -5.79 -1.25
CA THR A 41 -11.69 -5.41 0.18
C THR A 41 -10.59 -4.42 0.54
N ALA A 42 -9.33 -4.69 0.17
CA ALA A 42 -8.22 -3.79 0.42
C ALA A 42 -8.40 -2.40 -0.24
N VAL A 43 -8.95 -2.35 -1.46
CA VAL A 43 -9.27 -1.08 -2.13
C VAL A 43 -10.37 -0.31 -1.40
N ASN A 44 -11.41 -1.00 -0.94
CA ASN A 44 -12.52 -0.38 -0.19
C ASN A 44 -12.06 0.19 1.16
N GLU A 45 -11.19 -0.51 1.88
CA GLU A 45 -10.60 -0.01 3.13
C GLU A 45 -9.81 1.29 2.89
N GLU A 46 -9.05 1.35 1.80
CA GLU A 46 -8.31 2.55 1.42
C GLU A 46 -9.26 3.71 1.03
N MET A 47 -10.37 3.43 0.35
CA MET A 47 -11.40 4.44 0.06
C MET A 47 -11.99 5.03 1.35
N ILE A 48 -12.33 4.17 2.32
CA ILE A 48 -12.84 4.61 3.64
C ILE A 48 -11.80 5.48 4.34
N ARG A 49 -10.51 5.13 4.26
CA ARG A 49 -9.42 5.91 4.83
C ARG A 49 -9.30 7.28 4.17
N LEU A 50 -9.45 7.37 2.85
CA LEU A 50 -9.39 8.64 2.11
C LEU A 50 -10.60 9.54 2.36
N ASN A 51 -11.78 8.97 2.59
CA ASN A 51 -12.98 9.76 2.92
C ASN A 51 -12.86 10.52 4.26
N ARG A 52 -11.83 10.21 5.07
CA ARG A 52 -11.49 10.96 6.28
C ARG A 52 -10.62 12.20 6.01
N LEU A 53 -10.10 12.35 4.79
CA LEU A 53 -9.28 13.50 4.42
C LEU A 53 -10.16 14.68 3.98
N PRO A 54 -9.66 15.92 4.13
CA PRO A 54 -10.34 17.10 3.60
C PRO A 54 -10.60 17.00 2.10
N ALA A 55 -11.84 17.28 1.69
CA ALA A 55 -12.30 17.14 0.30
C ALA A 55 -11.60 18.09 -0.70
N ASN A 56 -10.96 19.15 -0.21
CA ASN A 56 -10.17 20.10 -1.01
C ASN A 56 -8.74 19.61 -1.30
N SER A 57 -8.34 18.44 -0.79
CA SER A 57 -7.03 17.88 -1.09
C SER A 57 -6.99 17.30 -2.50
N SER A 58 -6.17 17.91 -3.37
CA SER A 58 -5.90 17.40 -4.72
C SER A 58 -5.44 15.93 -4.69
N TYR A 59 -4.64 15.55 -3.69
CA TYR A 59 -4.23 14.16 -3.48
C TYR A 59 -5.43 13.25 -3.21
N ALA A 60 -6.35 13.63 -2.32
CA ALA A 60 -7.52 12.83 -2.00
C ALA A 60 -8.40 12.62 -3.24
N SER A 61 -8.69 13.69 -3.98
CA SER A 61 -9.48 13.61 -5.21
C SER A 61 -8.81 12.79 -6.30
N HIS A 62 -7.49 12.92 -6.46
CA HIS A 62 -6.74 12.10 -7.41
C HIS A 62 -6.75 10.62 -7.00
N ARG A 63 -6.42 10.34 -5.74
CA ARG A 63 -6.32 8.97 -5.23
C ARG A 63 -7.66 8.25 -5.28
N LEU A 64 -8.77 8.93 -4.96
CA LEU A 64 -10.10 8.35 -5.07
C LEU A 64 -10.42 7.90 -6.51
N ARG A 65 -10.06 8.70 -7.53
CA ARG A 65 -10.21 8.32 -8.94
C ARG A 65 -9.37 7.10 -9.32
N VAL A 66 -8.15 6.99 -8.80
CA VAL A 66 -7.30 5.82 -9.04
C VAL A 66 -7.92 4.57 -8.42
N LEU A 67 -8.41 4.66 -7.17
CA LEU A 67 -9.04 3.52 -6.49
C LEU A 67 -10.33 3.10 -7.17
N ASP A 68 -11.15 4.05 -7.63
CA ASP A 68 -12.35 3.75 -8.41
C ASP A 68 -11.99 3.01 -9.69
N LYS A 69 -10.94 3.45 -10.39
CA LYS A 69 -10.44 2.74 -11.56
C LYS A 69 -9.94 1.33 -11.23
N MET A 70 -9.25 1.15 -10.09
CA MET A 70 -8.82 -0.18 -9.64
C MET A 70 -10.02 -1.10 -9.38
N LEU A 71 -11.08 -0.60 -8.74
CA LEU A 71 -12.28 -1.40 -8.44
C LEU A 71 -13.01 -1.83 -9.72
N GLN A 72 -13.13 -0.91 -10.69
CA GLN A 72 -13.68 -1.23 -12.01
C GLN A 72 -12.86 -2.34 -12.70
N LEU A 73 -11.53 -2.23 -12.70
CA LEU A 73 -10.65 -3.23 -13.32
C LEU A 73 -10.72 -4.60 -12.63
N LEU A 74 -10.83 -4.63 -11.29
CA LEU A 74 -11.00 -5.88 -10.53
C LEU A 74 -12.36 -6.54 -10.73
N SER A 75 -13.35 -5.81 -11.24
CA SER A 75 -14.69 -6.33 -11.49
C SER A 75 -14.85 -6.93 -12.89
N ILE A 76 -13.89 -6.70 -13.79
CA ILE A 76 -13.89 -7.28 -15.13
C ILE A 76 -13.47 -8.75 -15.04
N GLN A 77 -14.32 -9.64 -15.54
CA GLN A 77 -13.97 -11.03 -15.75
C GLN A 77 -13.07 -11.13 -16.99
N ARG A 78 -11.78 -11.38 -16.80
CA ARG A 78 -10.84 -11.65 -17.89
C ARG A 78 -10.67 -13.14 -18.12
N THR A 79 -10.42 -13.51 -19.37
CA THR A 79 -9.98 -14.86 -19.73
C THR A 79 -8.45 -14.93 -19.61
N THR A 80 -7.91 -16.15 -19.52
CA THR A 80 -6.46 -16.37 -19.46
C THR A 80 -5.72 -15.72 -20.64
N SER A 81 -6.26 -15.83 -21.86
CA SER A 81 -5.65 -15.23 -23.06
C SER A 81 -5.61 -13.70 -23.00
N GLN A 82 -6.64 -13.05 -22.43
CA GLN A 82 -6.64 -11.60 -22.25
C GLN A 82 -5.61 -11.15 -21.21
N ASP A 83 -5.40 -11.95 -20.17
CA ASP A 83 -4.38 -11.67 -19.15
C ASP A 83 -2.96 -11.79 -19.73
N GLU A 84 -2.72 -12.79 -20.56
CA GLU A 84 -1.45 -12.99 -21.27
C GLU A 84 -1.16 -11.86 -22.27
N GLU A 85 -2.16 -11.47 -23.08
CA GLU A 85 -2.03 -10.36 -24.02
C GLU A 85 -1.72 -9.04 -23.28
N LEU A 86 -2.41 -8.76 -22.17
CA LEU A 86 -2.14 -7.58 -21.35
C LEU A 86 -0.72 -7.60 -20.76
N GLU A 87 -0.26 -8.74 -20.26
CA GLU A 87 1.11 -8.87 -19.75
C GLU A 87 2.12 -8.60 -20.87
N LEU A 88 1.92 -9.16 -22.07
CA LEU A 88 2.77 -8.90 -23.23
C LEU A 88 2.81 -7.40 -23.60
N LEU A 89 1.65 -6.74 -23.70
CA LEU A 89 1.58 -5.31 -24.00
C LEU A 89 2.34 -4.47 -22.96
N PHE A 90 2.23 -4.80 -21.67
CA PHE A 90 2.95 -4.09 -20.62
C PHE A 90 4.45 -4.40 -20.59
N THR A 91 4.88 -5.62 -20.98
CA THR A 91 6.32 -5.90 -21.12
C THR A 91 6.96 -5.01 -22.18
N GLY A 92 6.26 -4.73 -23.29
CA GLY A 92 6.73 -3.83 -24.35
C GLY A 92 6.69 -2.34 -24.00
N LEU A 93 5.99 -1.95 -22.92
CA LEU A 93 5.88 -0.57 -22.45
C LEU A 93 6.94 -0.18 -21.40
N HIS A 94 7.87 -1.08 -21.05
CA HIS A 94 9.01 -0.74 -20.21
C HIS A 94 9.95 0.20 -20.99
N ILE A 95 9.70 1.51 -20.89
CA ILE A 95 10.57 2.63 -21.31
C ILE A 95 11.61 2.90 -20.21
#